data_AF-A0A1F3WWQ8-F1
#
_entry.id   AF-A0A1F3WWQ8-F1
#
_cell.length_a   1.000
_cell.length_b   1.000
_cell.length_c   1.000
_cell.angle_alpha   90.00
_cell.angle_beta   90.00
_cell.angle_gamma   90.00
#
_symmetry.space_group_name_H-M   'P 1'
#
loop_
_entity.id
_entity.type
_entity.pdbx_description
1 polymer ?
#
loop_
_entity_poly.entity_id
_entity_poly.type
_entity_poly.pdbx_seq_one_letter_code
_entity_poly.pdbx_strand_id
1 'polypeptide(L)'
;MNLYAYVDYLDKAFHLLGGVVIAWFFSIYLRKDLRPIPRFRQLLFVIACVSLAGVVWEFTEYLSEIYSPRYAPWLLHYFSIGNLRDTLGDLVSDLLGGLVFFVMSKRIN
;
A
#
# COMPACT_ATOMS: atom_id res chain seq x y z
N MET A 1 16.83 13.50 13.86
CA MET A 1 17.00 12.08 14.20
C MET A 1 15.85 11.35 13.52
N ASN A 2 16.11 10.62 12.43
CA ASN A 2 15.07 10.10 11.54
C ASN A 2 14.51 8.80 12.15
N LEU A 3 13.25 8.80 12.59
CA LEU A 3 12.58 7.63 13.16
C LEU A 3 12.55 6.48 12.13
N TYR A 4 12.41 6.83 10.85
CA TYR A 4 12.42 5.89 9.72
C TYR A 4 13.76 5.15 9.53
N ALA A 5 14.90 5.73 9.89
CA ALA A 5 16.21 5.09 9.68
C ALA A 5 16.55 3.99 10.70
N TYR A 6 15.74 3.83 11.76
CA TYR A 6 15.92 2.77 12.77
C TYR A 6 14.81 1.72 12.74
N VAL A 7 13.78 1.93 11.91
CA VAL A 7 12.62 1.05 11.90
C VAL A 7 12.17 0.76 10.47
N ASP A 8 13.08 0.21 9.66
CA ASP A 8 12.76 -0.41 8.36
C ASP A 8 11.55 -1.38 8.45
N TYR A 9 11.34 -1.96 9.64
CA TYR A 9 10.20 -2.82 9.93
C TYR A 9 8.88 -2.07 10.14
N LEU A 10 8.91 -0.83 10.63
CA LEU A 10 7.71 -0.05 10.89
C LEU A 10 7.14 0.49 9.58
N ASP A 11 8.01 0.95 8.70
CA ASP A 11 7.63 1.34 7.35
C ASP A 11 6.94 0.18 6.60
N LYS A 12 7.59 -0.99 6.58
CA LYS A 12 6.98 -2.21 5.99
C LYS A 12 5.71 -2.66 6.70
N ALA A 13 5.61 -2.45 8.01
CA ALA A 13 4.37 -2.71 8.73
C ALA A 13 3.25 -1.76 8.30
N PHE A 14 3.56 -0.49 8.03
CA PHE A 14 2.60 0.46 7.49
C PHE A 14 2.19 0.12 6.06
N HIS A 15 3.11 -0.31 5.20
CA HIS A 15 2.77 -0.84 3.87
C HIS A 15 1.84 -2.06 3.96
N LEU A 16 2.17 -3.02 4.83
CA LEU A 16 1.30 -4.18 5.06
C LEU A 16 -0.10 -3.77 5.54
N LEU A 17 -0.20 -2.84 6.51
CA LEU A 17 -1.49 -2.33 6.98
C LEU A 17 -2.21 -1.51 5.89
N GLY A 18 -1.48 -0.73 5.10
CA GLY A 18 -1.99 0.02 3.95
C GLY A 18 -2.63 -0.91 2.94
N GLY A 19 -1.94 -1.98 2.56
CA GLY A 19 -2.47 -3.05 1.72
C GLY A 19 -3.76 -3.67 2.25
N VAL A 20 -3.82 -3.96 3.56
CA VAL A 20 -5.06 -4.44 4.23
C VAL A 20 -6.20 -3.43 4.09
N VAL A 21 -5.92 -2.14 4.37
CA VAL A 21 -6.93 -1.07 4.35
C VAL A 21 -7.45 -0.83 2.94
N ILE A 22 -6.57 -0.78 1.93
CA ILE A 22 -6.95 -0.60 0.53
C ILE A 22 -7.80 -1.79 0.05
N ALA A 23 -7.37 -3.02 0.35
CA ALA A 23 -8.13 -4.21 0.00
C ALA A 23 -9.51 -4.23 0.65
N TRP A 24 -9.59 -3.88 1.94
CA TRP A 24 -10.84 -3.75 2.68
C TRP A 24 -11.77 -2.69 2.07
N PHE A 25 -11.24 -1.49 1.84
CA PHE A 25 -11.99 -0.36 1.29
C PHE A 25 -12.61 -0.72 -0.06
N PHE A 26 -11.82 -1.19 -1.03
CA PHE A 26 -12.34 -1.54 -2.35
C PHE A 26 -13.27 -2.74 -2.34
N SER A 27 -13.03 -3.73 -1.46
CA SER A 27 -13.94 -4.87 -1.30
C SER A 27 -15.32 -4.47 -0.77
N ILE A 28 -15.40 -3.41 0.03
CA ILE A 28 -16.68 -2.85 0.50
C ILE A 28 -17.28 -1.91 -0.55
N TYR A 29 -16.48 -0.99 -1.07
CA TYR A 29 -16.93 0.04 -2.00
C TYR A 29 -17.52 -0.57 -3.29
N LEU A 30 -16.86 -1.59 -3.85
CA LEU A 30 -17.27 -2.28 -5.07
C LEU A 30 -17.96 -3.62 -4.81
N ARG A 31 -18.48 -3.82 -3.60
CA ARG A 31 -19.11 -5.08 -3.19
C ARG A 31 -20.18 -5.56 -4.17
N LYS A 32 -21.01 -4.66 -4.70
CA LYS A 32 -22.10 -5.01 -5.63
C LYS A 32 -21.57 -5.57 -6.95
N ASP A 33 -20.44 -5.03 -7.43
CA ASP A 33 -19.81 -5.42 -8.69
C ASP A 33 -18.93 -6.67 -8.53
N LEU A 34 -18.33 -6.86 -7.35
CA LEU A 34 -17.46 -8.00 -7.05
C LEU A 34 -18.24 -9.27 -6.66
N ARG A 35 -19.40 -9.15 -6.01
CA ARG A 35 -20.26 -10.29 -5.63
C ARG A 35 -20.56 -11.29 -6.75
N PRO A 36 -20.98 -10.88 -7.97
CA PRO A 36 -21.37 -11.81 -9.03
C PRO A 36 -20.19 -12.53 -9.69
N ILE A 37 -18.95 -12.04 -9.54
CA ILE A 37 -17.80 -12.62 -10.21
C ILE A 37 -17.10 -13.70 -9.36
N PRO A 38 -16.43 -14.69 -9.99
CA PRO A 38 -15.69 -15.73 -9.27
C PRO A 38 -14.65 -15.17 -8.30
N ARG A 39 -14.46 -15.84 -7.15
CA ARG A 39 -13.53 -15.40 -6.09
C ARG A 39 -12.11 -15.13 -6.60
N PHE A 40 -11.61 -15.91 -7.56
CA PHE A 40 -10.30 -15.66 -8.16
C PHE A 40 -10.23 -14.31 -8.92
N ARG A 41 -11.30 -13.92 -9.63
CA ARG A 41 -11.37 -12.61 -10.29
C ARG A 41 -11.48 -11.47 -9.28
N GLN A 42 -12.18 -11.69 -8.16
CA GLN A 42 -12.20 -10.73 -7.05
C GLN A 42 -10.79 -10.53 -6.47
N LEU A 43 -10.02 -11.62 -6.27
CA LEU A 43 -8.63 -11.54 -5.82
C LEU A 43 -7.77 -10.71 -6.77
N LEU A 44 -7.81 -11.01 -8.08
CA LEU A 44 -7.05 -10.25 -9.07
C LEU A 44 -7.40 -8.76 -9.06
N PHE A 45 -8.69 -8.44 -8.92
CA PHE A 45 -9.14 -7.06 -8.82
C PHE A 45 -8.60 -6.36 -7.57
N VAL A 46 -8.73 -6.99 -6.40
CA VAL A 46 -8.23 -6.45 -5.12
C VAL A 46 -6.71 -6.24 -5.18
N ILE A 47 -5.98 -7.23 -5.69
CA ILE A 47 -4.52 -7.13 -5.87
C ILE A 47 -4.17 -5.99 -6.82
N ALA A 48 -4.89 -5.81 -7.93
CA ALA A 48 -4.66 -4.69 -8.84
C ALA A 48 -4.89 -3.32 -8.17
N CYS A 49 -5.93 -3.18 -7.35
CA CYS A 49 -6.17 -1.96 -6.58
C CYS A 49 -5.06 -1.67 -5.56
N VAL A 50 -4.61 -2.70 -4.85
CA VAL A 50 -3.51 -2.59 -3.88
C VAL A 50 -2.20 -2.23 -4.58
N SER A 51 -1.86 -2.89 -5.70
CA SER A 51 -0.69 -2.55 -6.51
C SER A 51 -0.72 -1.11 -7.01
N LEU A 52 -1.87 -0.64 -7.49
CA LEU A 52 -2.00 0.73 -7.98
C LEU A 52 -1.81 1.74 -6.83
N ALA A 53 -2.39 1.48 -5.66
CA ALA A 53 -2.24 2.33 -4.50
C ALA A 53 -0.77 2.38 -4.02
N GLY A 54 -0.09 1.23 -3.94
CA GLY A 54 1.33 1.15 -3.59
C GLY A 54 2.20 1.93 -4.57
N VAL A 55 2.01 1.75 -5.88
CA VAL A 55 2.76 2.51 -6.90
C VAL A 55 2.54 4.02 -6.76
N VAL A 56 1.31 4.47 -6.52
CA VAL A 56 1.01 5.90 -6.29
C VAL A 56 1.69 6.42 -5.02
N TRP A 57 1.78 5.60 -3.98
CA TRP A 57 2.48 5.93 -2.74
C TRP A 57 3.98 6.14 -3.00
N GLU A 58 4.64 5.18 -3.64
CA GLU A 58 6.07 5.26 -4.00
C GLU A 58 6.39 6.50 -4.86
N PHE A 59 5.51 6.84 -5.81
CA PHE A 59 5.64 8.08 -6.58
C PHE A 59 5.52 9.32 -5.69
N THR A 60 4.65 9.28 -4.68
CA THR A 60 4.49 10.39 -3.72
C THR A 60 5.74 10.57 -2.87
N GLU A 61 6.37 9.49 -2.44
CA GLU A 61 7.65 9.54 -1.71
C GLU A 61 8.79 10.09 -2.58
N TYR A 62 8.88 9.62 -3.84
CA TYR A 62 9.85 10.15 -4.80
C TYR A 62 9.68 11.66 -5.02
N LEU A 63 8.44 12.12 -5.21
CA LEU A 63 8.14 13.54 -5.39
C LEU A 63 8.44 14.34 -4.12
N SER A 64 8.15 13.77 -2.95
CA SER A 64 8.48 14.40 -1.67
C SER A 64 9.98 14.61 -1.54
N GLU A 65 10.82 13.64 -1.91
CA GLU A 65 12.28 13.82 -1.88
C GLU A 65 12.74 14.98 -2.77
N ILE A 66 12.13 15.16 -3.96
CA ILE A 66 12.50 16.24 -4.89
C ILE A 66 12.06 17.62 -4.39
N TYR A 67 10.83 17.75 -3.90
CA TYR A 67 10.21 19.05 -3.67
C TYR A 67 10.18 19.46 -2.19
N SER A 68 10.00 18.52 -1.26
CA SER A 68 9.86 18.82 0.17
C SER A 68 11.09 19.51 0.78
N PRO A 69 12.37 19.27 0.37
CA PRO A 69 13.51 20.00 0.94
C PRO A 69 13.40 21.52 0.78
N ARG A 70 12.73 21.98 -0.28
CA ARG A 70 12.57 23.41 -0.60
C ARG A 70 11.27 24.00 -0.07
N TYR A 71 10.17 23.25 -0.14
CA TYR A 71 8.83 23.78 0.09
C TYR A 71 8.19 23.32 1.40
N ALA A 72 8.57 22.15 1.92
CA ALA A 72 7.99 21.57 3.13
C ALA A 72 8.97 20.59 3.80
N PRO A 73 10.08 21.08 4.39
CA PRO A 73 11.16 20.21 4.86
C PRO A 73 10.73 19.21 5.94
N TRP A 74 9.65 19.53 6.67
CA TRP A 74 9.05 18.65 7.67
C TRP A 74 8.39 17.40 7.07
N LEU A 75 7.97 17.43 5.80
CA LEU A 75 7.38 16.26 5.12
C LEU A 75 8.42 15.17 4.85
N LEU A 76 9.70 15.52 4.69
CA LEU A 76 10.78 14.55 4.48
C LEU A 76 10.93 13.56 5.64
N HIS A 77 10.43 13.90 6.83
CA HIS A 77 10.45 12.97 7.96
C HIS A 77 9.42 11.84 7.82
N TYR A 78 8.37 12.05 7.03
CA TYR A 78 7.24 11.13 6.89
C TYR A 78 7.14 10.52 5.48
N PHE A 79 7.70 11.21 4.48
CA PHE A 79 7.66 10.85 3.07
C PHE A 79 9.07 10.98 2.51
N SER A 80 9.86 9.95 2.73
CA SER A 80 11.22 9.83 2.20
C SER A 80 11.28 8.52 1.44
N ILE A 81 11.57 8.59 0.15
CA ILE A 81 11.80 7.38 -0.62
C ILE A 81 13.09 6.69 -0.16
N GLY A 82 13.06 5.37 -0.15
CA GLY A 82 14.24 4.54 0.00
C GLY A 82 15.03 4.37 -1.30
N ASN A 83 15.63 3.20 -1.47
CA ASN A 83 16.23 2.80 -2.75
C ASN A 83 15.30 1.80 -3.48
N LEU A 84 15.64 1.41 -4.70
CA LEU A 84 14.83 0.47 -5.49
C LEU A 84 14.48 -0.83 -4.74
N ARG A 85 15.39 -1.35 -3.91
CA ARG A 85 15.12 -2.57 -3.13
C ARG A 85 14.08 -2.32 -2.05
N ASP A 86 14.08 -1.12 -1.47
CA ASP A 86 13.09 -0.71 -0.46
C ASP A 86 11.70 -0.63 -1.10
N THR A 87 11.56 0.20 -2.14
CA THR A 87 10.34 0.32 -2.95
C THR A 87 9.77 -1.04 -3.39
N LEU A 88 10.61 -1.95 -3.88
CA LEU A 88 10.14 -3.29 -4.25
C LEU A 88 9.67 -4.11 -3.03
N GLY A 89 10.35 -3.96 -1.88
CA GLY A 89 9.94 -4.56 -0.62
C GLY A 89 8.63 -3.98 -0.07
N ASP A 90 8.40 -2.70 -0.29
CA ASP A 90 7.23 -1.97 0.20
C ASP A 90 5.99 -2.32 -0.64
N LEU A 91 6.14 -2.36 -1.97
CA LEU A 91 5.13 -2.91 -2.88
C LEU A 91 4.79 -4.39 -2.57
N VAL A 92 5.78 -5.21 -2.22
CA VAL A 92 5.52 -6.60 -1.77
C VAL A 92 4.76 -6.61 -0.45
N SER A 93 5.11 -5.72 0.49
CA SER A 93 4.43 -5.62 1.78
C SER A 93 2.96 -5.20 1.62
N ASP A 94 2.67 -4.24 0.73
CA ASP A 94 1.31 -3.85 0.34
C ASP A 94 0.52 -5.06 -0.19
N LEU A 95 1.10 -5.79 -1.14
CA LEU A 95 0.49 -6.97 -1.74
C LEU A 95 0.19 -8.06 -0.72
N LEU A 96 1.11 -8.31 0.22
CA LEU A 96 0.91 -9.27 1.31
C LEU A 96 -0.23 -8.82 2.23
N GLY A 97 -0.31 -7.52 2.55
CA GLY A 97 -1.43 -6.95 3.29
C GLY A 97 -2.78 -7.20 2.61
N GLY A 98 -2.86 -6.90 1.31
CA GLY A 98 -4.05 -7.14 0.52
C GLY A 98 -4.45 -8.62 0.45
N LEU A 99 -3.46 -9.51 0.30
CA LEU A 99 -3.66 -10.95 0.30
C LEU A 99 -4.16 -11.47 1.65
N VAL A 100 -3.56 -11.03 2.77
CA VAL A 100 -3.97 -11.36 4.13
C VAL A 100 -5.43 -10.97 4.34
N PHE A 101 -5.81 -9.74 4.00
CA PHE A 101 -7.20 -9.30 4.06
C PHE A 101 -8.12 -10.21 3.25
N PHE A 102 -7.76 -10.49 1.99
CA PHE A 102 -8.61 -11.28 1.10
C PHE A 102 -8.83 -12.72 1.59
N VAL A 103 -7.79 -13.37 2.11
CA VAL A 103 -7.86 -14.72 2.68
C VAL A 103 -8.71 -14.75 3.94
N MET A 104 -8.52 -13.76 4.83
CA MET A 104 -9.28 -13.64 6.08
C MET A 104 -10.74 -13.22 5.87
N SER A 105 -11.02 -12.50 4.77
CA SER A 105 -12.37 -12.10 4.43
C SER A 105 -13.23 -13.33 4.13
N LYS A 106 -14.33 -13.49 4.87
CA LYS A 106 -15.43 -14.32 4.38
C LYS A 106 -15.85 -13.68 3.05
N ARG A 107 -16.16 -14.55 2.06
CA ARG A 107 -16.56 -14.19 0.68
C ARG A 107 -17.20 -12.81 0.67
N ILE A 108 -16.74 -11.89 -0.21
CA ILE A 108 -17.29 -10.54 -0.32
C ILE A 108 -18.81 -10.67 -0.53
N ASN A 109 -19.56 -10.59 0.57
CA ASN A 109 -20.93 -11.08 0.69
C ASN A 109 -21.90 -9.94 0.73
#